data_AF-A0A2D4WTN8-F1
#
_entry.id   AF-A0A2D4WTN8-F1
#
_cell.length_a   1.000
_cell.length_b   1.000
_cell.length_c   1.000
_cell.angle_alpha   90.00
_cell.angle_beta   90.00
_cell.angle_gamma   90.00
#
_symmetry.space_group_name_H-M   'P 1'
#
loop_
_entity.id
_entity.type
_entity.pdbx_description
1 polymer ?
#
loop_
_entity_poly.entity_id
_entity_poly.type
_entity_poly.pdbx_seq_one_letter_code
_entity_poly.pdbx_strand_id
1 'polypeptide(L)'
;MSPPRVLIRLCLRSLRRSVGRTTLWNGNQERLQDLCSLDPEGSMLAWALETHGRYPARFETMCHDPALSHATFQRSKGPRNVVRLVRSGHHVFE
;
A
#
# COMPACT_ATOMS: atom_id res chain seq x y z
N MET A 1 12.16 16.33 -1.75
CA MET A 1 11.27 15.35 -1.10
C MET A 1 11.88 13.97 -1.25
N SER A 2 12.21 13.29 -0.15
CA SER A 2 12.67 11.90 -0.23
C SER A 2 11.50 11.00 -0.63
N PRO A 3 11.64 10.09 -1.61
CA PRO A 3 10.56 9.21 -2.00
C PRO A 3 10.12 8.35 -0.80
N PRO A 4 8.81 8.15 -0.60
CA PRO A 4 8.29 7.29 0.46
C PRO A 4 8.99 5.93 0.45
N ARG A 5 9.46 5.48 1.62
CA ARG A 5 10.19 4.19 1.74
C ARG A 5 9.40 3.00 1.19
N VAL A 6 8.07 3.09 1.18
CA VAL A 6 7.18 2.08 0.59
C VAL A 6 7.37 1.98 -0.92
N LEU A 7 7.52 3.10 -1.63
CA LEU A 7 7.74 3.11 -3.07
C LEU A 7 9.11 2.50 -3.41
N ILE A 8 10.16 2.85 -2.66
CA ILE A 8 11.50 2.26 -2.88
C ILE A 8 11.45 0.74 -2.71
N ARG A 9 10.80 0.25 -1.66
CA ARG A 9 10.66 -1.19 -1.41
C ARG A 9 9.83 -1.88 -2.50
N LEU A 10 8.77 -1.24 -2.97
CA LEU A 10 7.95 -1.74 -4.06
C LEU A 10 8.77 -1.83 -5.35
N CYS A 11 9.47 -0.75 -5.73
CA CYS A 11 10.37 -0.73 -6.89
C CYS A 11 11.38 -1.86 -6.86
N LEU A 12 12.13 -1.99 -5.76
CA LEU A 12 13.17 -3.02 -5.63
C LEU A 12 12.58 -4.44 -5.71
N ARG A 13 11.42 -4.66 -5.08
CA ARG A 13 10.74 -5.97 -5.12
C ARG A 13 10.26 -6.31 -6.53
N SER A 14 9.63 -5.36 -7.22
CA SER A 14 9.10 -5.57 -8.56
C SER A 14 10.23 -5.70 -9.59
N LEU A 15 11.32 -4.94 -9.46
CA LEU A 15 12.55 -5.10 -10.26
C LEU A 15 13.13 -6.52 -10.09
N ARG A 16 13.30 -6.97 -8.85
CA ARG A 16 13.82 -8.32 -8.56
C ARG A 16 12.94 -9.42 -9.15
N ARG A 17 11.62 -9.28 -9.07
CA ARG A 17 10.67 -10.26 -9.62
C ARG A 17 10.66 -10.28 -11.13
N SER A 18 10.79 -9.11 -11.76
CA SER A 18 10.84 -9.01 -13.21
C SER A 18 12.11 -9.66 -13.78
N VAL A 19 13.27 -9.40 -13.16
CA VAL A 19 14.53 -10.07 -13.51
C VAL A 19 14.42 -11.58 -13.29
N GLY A 20 13.82 -12.00 -12.18
CA GLY A 20 13.59 -13.41 -11.87
C GLY A 20 12.41 -14.06 -12.61
N ARG A 21 11.75 -13.35 -13.54
CA ARG A 21 10.52 -13.78 -14.25
C ARG A 21 9.51 -14.47 -13.33
N THR A 22 9.37 -13.96 -12.11
CA THR A 22 8.55 -14.58 -11.08
C THR A 22 7.09 -14.47 -11.47
N THR A 23 6.44 -15.63 -11.63
CA THR A 23 5.01 -15.69 -11.92
C THR A 23 4.22 -15.44 -10.63
N LEU A 24 3.32 -14.46 -10.67
CA LEU A 24 2.43 -14.12 -9.57
C LEU A 24 1.16 -14.97 -9.60
N TRP A 25 0.28 -14.73 -8.62
CA TRP A 25 -0.86 -15.57 -8.26
C TRP A 25 -1.98 -15.72 -9.33
N ASN A 26 -1.78 -15.21 -10.55
CA ASN A 26 -2.70 -15.38 -11.69
C ASN A 26 -1.95 -15.65 -13.02
N GLY A 27 -0.69 -16.09 -12.99
CA GLY A 27 0.12 -16.19 -14.20
C GLY A 27 0.77 -14.86 -14.62
N ASN A 28 0.44 -13.75 -13.95
CA ASN A 28 1.01 -12.44 -14.23
C ASN A 28 2.53 -12.43 -13.99
N GLN A 29 3.27 -11.90 -14.97
CA GLN A 29 4.69 -11.59 -14.86
C GLN A 29 4.84 -10.07 -14.81
N GLU A 30 5.49 -9.53 -13.78
CA GLU A 30 5.81 -8.10 -13.74
C GLU A 30 6.89 -7.83 -14.81
N ARG A 31 6.58 -7.07 -15.87
CA ARG A 31 7.59 -6.62 -16.86
C ARG A 31 8.16 -5.27 -16.44
N LEU A 32 9.47 -5.08 -16.57
CA LEU A 32 10.15 -3.82 -16.21
C LEU A 32 9.60 -2.60 -16.95
N GLN A 33 9.24 -2.78 -18.22
CA GLN A 33 8.61 -1.75 -19.05
C GLN A 33 7.32 -1.22 -18.42
N ASP A 34 6.53 -2.09 -17.82
CA ASP A 34 5.23 -1.72 -17.24
C ASP A 34 5.45 -1.00 -15.90
N LEU A 35 6.54 -1.31 -15.17
CA LEU A 35 6.93 -0.59 -13.95
C LEU A 35 7.38 0.85 -14.21
N CYS A 36 8.00 1.11 -15.37
CA CYS A 36 8.41 2.45 -15.79
C CYS A 36 7.29 3.22 -16.50
N SER A 37 6.16 2.58 -16.80
CA SER A 37 5.00 3.27 -17.36
C SER A 37 4.41 4.23 -16.32
N LEU A 38 3.98 5.41 -16.80
CA LEU A 38 3.27 6.41 -16.01
C LEU A 38 1.76 6.13 -15.95
N ASP A 39 1.28 5.13 -16.68
CA ASP A 39 -0.11 4.69 -16.66
C ASP A 39 -0.42 3.90 -15.36
N PRO A 40 -1.30 4.38 -14.49
CA PRO A 40 -1.68 3.70 -13.25
C PRO A 40 -2.37 2.35 -13.47
N GLU A 41 -3.00 2.12 -14.64
CA GLU A 41 -3.65 0.83 -14.94
C GLU A 41 -2.63 -0.25 -15.31
N GLY A 42 -1.58 0.12 -16.04
CA GLY A 42 -0.47 -0.77 -16.42
C GLY A 42 0.68 -0.85 -15.42
N SER A 43 0.88 0.16 -14.56
CA SER A 43 2.04 0.27 -13.67
C SER A 43 1.67 0.21 -12.20
N MET A 44 2.10 -0.86 -11.53
CA MET A 44 1.96 -0.97 -10.06
C MET A 44 2.70 0.16 -9.34
N LEU A 45 3.76 0.73 -9.93
CA LEU A 45 4.51 1.83 -9.33
C LEU A 45 3.76 3.16 -9.47
N ALA A 46 3.23 3.47 -10.64
CA ALA A 46 2.43 4.67 -10.85
C ALA A 46 1.16 4.62 -9.99
N TRP A 47 0.48 3.48 -9.96
CA TRP A 47 -0.64 3.24 -9.05
C TRP A 47 -0.26 3.47 -7.59
N ALA A 48 0.87 2.92 -7.14
CA ALA A 48 1.31 3.07 -5.75
C ALA A 48 1.62 4.53 -5.40
N LEU A 49 2.20 5.30 -6.33
CA LEU A 49 2.48 6.72 -6.13
C LEU A 49 1.19 7.53 -5.99
N GLU A 50 0.26 7.38 -6.93
CA GLU A 50 -1.04 8.06 -6.92
C GLU A 50 -1.84 7.71 -5.66
N THR A 51 -1.86 6.41 -5.36
CA THR A 51 -2.57 5.87 -4.22
C THR A 51 -1.96 6.30 -2.88
N HIS A 52 -0.63 6.50 -2.83
CA HIS A 52 0.06 6.91 -1.61
C HIS A 52 -0.39 8.29 -1.12
N GLY A 53 -0.74 9.20 -2.02
CA GLY A 53 -1.33 10.49 -1.65
C GLY A 53 -2.83 10.40 -1.34
N ARG A 54 -3.56 9.62 -2.12
CA ARG A 54 -5.03 9.57 -2.08
C ARG A 54 -5.59 8.92 -0.80
N TYR A 55 -5.05 7.78 -0.38
CA TYR A 55 -5.63 7.06 0.77
C TYR A 55 -5.49 7.77 2.11
N PRO A 56 -4.32 8.35 2.48
CA PRO A 56 -4.20 9.07 3.74
C PRO A 56 -5.25 10.17 3.89
N ALA A 57 -5.48 10.97 2.85
CA ALA A 57 -6.49 12.02 2.85
C ALA A 57 -7.90 11.46 3.02
N ARG A 58 -8.25 10.38 2.28
CA ARG A 58 -9.55 9.73 2.40
C ARG A 58 -9.82 9.20 3.81
N PHE A 59 -8.86 8.52 4.43
CA PHE A 59 -9.03 8.00 5.79
C PHE A 59 -9.11 9.12 6.83
N GLU A 60 -8.40 10.23 6.62
CA GLU A 60 -8.51 11.42 7.46
C GLU A 60 -9.92 12.03 7.37
N THR A 61 -10.51 12.13 6.17
CA THR A 61 -11.92 12.52 6.01
C THR A 61 -12.86 11.57 6.73
N MET A 62 -12.65 10.25 6.63
CA MET A 62 -13.48 9.24 7.29
C MET A 62 -13.43 9.32 8.82
N CYS A 63 -12.29 9.71 9.42
CA CYS A 63 -12.19 9.95 10.86
C CYS A 63 -13.10 11.08 11.35
N HIS A 64 -13.47 12.01 10.47
CA HIS A 64 -14.32 13.15 10.78
C HIS A 64 -15.78 12.97 10.31
N ASP A 65 -16.10 11.83 9.70
CA ASP A 65 -17.44 11.52 9.23
C ASP A 65 -18.34 11.11 10.40
N PRO A 66 -19.42 11.86 10.70
CA PRO A 66 -20.37 11.49 11.76
C PRO A 66 -21.01 10.11 11.55
N ALA A 67 -21.14 9.65 10.30
CA ALA A 67 -21.69 8.32 9.98
C ALA A 67 -20.79 7.19 10.51
N LEU A 68 -19.50 7.46 10.72
CA LEU A 68 -18.51 6.51 11.24
C LEU A 68 -18.18 6.78 12.72
N SER A 69 -19.03 7.51 13.44
CA SER A 69 -18.87 7.80 14.88
C SER A 69 -18.83 6.55 15.77
N HIS A 70 -19.38 5.43 15.28
CA HIS A 70 -19.33 4.12 15.95
C HIS A 70 -18.02 3.37 15.71
N ALA A 71 -17.19 3.81 14.75
CA ALA A 71 -15.92 3.16 14.42
C ALA A 71 -14.75 3.80 15.16
N THR A 72 -13.83 2.99 15.66
CA THR A 72 -12.59 3.47 16.28
C THR A 72 -11.46 3.52 15.26
N PHE A 73 -10.92 4.72 15.02
CA PHE A 73 -9.80 4.93 14.10
C PHE A 73 -8.45 4.92 14.84
N GLN A 74 -7.55 4.01 14.48
CA GLN A 74 -6.20 3.96 15.05
C GLN A 74 -5.12 4.17 13.99
N ARG A 75 -4.38 5.28 14.09
CA ARG A 75 -3.28 5.59 13.17
C ARG A 75 -1.96 5.00 13.65
N SER A 76 -1.42 4.03 12.89
CA SER A 76 -0.09 3.46 13.14
C SER A 76 0.97 4.04 12.21
N LYS A 77 2.03 4.65 12.77
CA LYS A 77 3.13 5.30 12.00
C LYS A 77 4.25 4.35 11.54
N GLY A 78 4.05 3.03 11.57
CA GLY A 78 5.07 2.12 11.08
C GLY A 78 4.74 0.62 11.17
N PRO A 79 5.45 -0.20 10.38
CA PRO A 79 5.15 -1.62 10.24
C PRO A 79 5.32 -2.40 11.55
N ARG A 80 6.25 -2.03 12.42
CA ARG A 80 6.42 -2.67 13.74
C ARG A 80 5.21 -2.48 14.64
N ASN A 81 4.58 -1.30 14.60
CA ASN A 81 3.39 -1.00 15.41
C ASN A 81 2.18 -1.75 14.86
N VAL A 82 2.05 -1.87 13.54
CA VAL A 82 1.00 -2.69 12.91
C VAL A 82 1.15 -4.16 13.28
N VAL A 83 2.36 -4.73 13.16
CA VAL A 83 2.62 -6.12 13.56
C VAL A 83 2.34 -6.33 15.04
N ARG A 84 2.71 -5.36 15.89
CA ARG A 84 2.36 -5.40 17.32
C ARG A 84 0.85 -5.39 17.51
N LEU A 85 0.11 -4.51 16.84
CA LEU A 85 -1.35 -4.39 16.95
C LEU A 85 -2.07 -5.69 16.55
N VAL A 86 -1.66 -6.29 15.42
CA VAL A 86 -2.20 -7.57 14.95
C VAL A 86 -1.88 -8.69 15.93
N ARG A 87 -0.66 -8.71 16.49
CA ARG A 87 -0.23 -9.72 17.47
C ARG A 87 -0.84 -9.53 18.85
N SER A 88 -1.19 -8.30 19.23
CA SER A 88 -1.81 -8.01 20.54
C SER A 88 -3.29 -8.42 20.61
N GLY A 89 -3.85 -8.99 19.54
CA GLY A 89 -5.15 -9.65 19.61
C GLY A 89 -6.32 -8.73 19.94
N HIS A 90 -6.24 -7.43 19.61
CA HIS A 90 -7.41 -6.54 19.64
C HIS A 90 -8.37 -6.95 18.50
N HIS A 91 -9.06 -8.07 18.70
CA HIS A 91 -10.28 -8.42 17.98
C HIS A 91 -11.39 -7.53 18.54
N VAL A 92 -11.50 -6.31 18.04
CA VAL A 92 -12.72 -5.52 18.23
C VAL A 92 -13.65 -5.89 17.09
N PHE A 93 -14.33 -7.02 17.27
CA PHE A 93 -15.54 -7.38 16.54
C PHE A 93 -16.60 -7.61 17.62
N GLU A 94 -17.18 -6.52 18.12
CA GLU A 94 -18.51 -6.52 18.73
C GLU A 94 -19.39 -5.56 17.92
#